data_AF-A0A1Q9P9W4-F1
#
_entry.id   AF-A0A1Q9P9W4-F1
#
_cell.length_a   1.000
_cell.length_b   1.000
_cell.length_c   1.000
_cell.angle_alpha   90.00
_cell.angle_beta   90.00
_cell.angle_gamma   90.00
#
_symmetry.space_group_name_H-M   'P 1'
#
loop_
_entity.id
_entity.type
_entity.pdbx_description
1 polymer ?
#
loop_
_entity_poly.entity_id
_entity_poly.type
_entity_poly.pdbx_seq_one_letter_code
_entity_poly.pdbx_strand_id
1 'polypeptide(L)'
;MTEAVQEQILCPVCGGPVKVDQQDKVNRCEYCSSPVLGPSQSRNCVNHPDILAKEVCHVCGDLVCEDCIQKRVGEYGGKLLTIVNCDKKSCVAESEWAKPLNEEYQKLANMEWADRIDNVILRITGLGAIIMMIFELIFFLWIIFYQFLTPWSIPQISLDFLGPVIMIPLTILLFCILGNLLSAILLQSALQVYVHDRQLGAGVTLLVILILEVAHLLFRGLFFNLLTLPNPLFLPVMIGAFLFGTILVFIGSLMAIFIGNKKRVQLKEAREKLNLSLKEGIEDLI
;
A
#
# COMPACT_ATOMS: atom_id res chain seq x y z
N MET A 1 -42.80 35.95 -18.02
CA MET A 1 -41.77 35.03 -17.51
C MET A 1 -41.96 34.96 -16.01
N THR A 2 -42.67 33.94 -15.54
CA THR A 2 -42.89 33.69 -14.11
C THR A 2 -41.63 33.05 -13.55
N GLU A 3 -40.91 33.77 -12.68
CA GLU A 3 -39.86 33.20 -11.84
C GLU A 3 -40.50 32.05 -11.03
N ALA A 4 -40.11 30.81 -11.32
CA ALA A 4 -40.47 29.69 -10.48
C ALA A 4 -39.76 29.89 -9.15
N VAL A 5 -40.52 30.21 -8.10
CA VAL A 5 -40.01 30.29 -6.73
C VAL A 5 -39.44 28.92 -6.39
N GLN A 6 -38.11 28.80 -6.36
CA GLN A 6 -37.45 27.58 -5.89
C GLN A 6 -37.75 27.41 -4.41
N GLU A 7 -38.57 26.41 -4.10
CA GLU A 7 -38.90 26.05 -2.73
C GLU A 7 -37.63 25.58 -2.00
N GLN A 8 -37.35 26.14 -0.83
CA GLN A 8 -36.20 25.77 -0.01
C GLN A 8 -36.68 25.09 1.27
N ILE A 9 -36.10 23.94 1.59
CA ILE A 9 -36.36 23.21 2.83
C ILE A 9 -35.08 23.16 3.68
N LEU A 10 -35.23 22.97 4.99
CA LEU A 10 -34.09 22.82 5.90
C LEU A 10 -33.67 21.35 5.98
N CYS A 11 -32.36 21.11 5.91
CA CYS A 11 -31.80 19.78 6.07
C CYS A 11 -32.02 19.30 7.51
N PRO A 12 -32.65 18.13 7.74
CA PRO A 12 -32.91 17.63 9.09
C PRO A 12 -31.64 17.21 9.85
N VAL A 13 -30.51 17.05 9.15
CA VAL A 13 -29.24 16.60 9.74
C VAL A 13 -28.40 17.77 10.24
N CYS A 14 -28.23 18.82 9.43
CA CYS A 14 -27.33 19.93 9.75
C CYS A 14 -28.02 21.31 9.81
N GLY A 15 -29.32 21.39 9.54
CA GLY A 15 -30.06 22.65 9.46
C GLY A 15 -29.73 23.53 8.25
N GLY A 16 -28.85 23.09 7.33
CA GLY A 16 -28.49 23.84 6.13
C GLY A 16 -29.62 23.89 5.09
N PRO A 17 -29.65 24.89 4.20
CA PRO A 17 -30.65 24.99 3.15
C PRO A 17 -30.50 23.86 2.12
N VAL A 18 -31.63 23.38 1.61
CA VAL A 18 -31.74 22.41 0.53
C VAL A 18 -32.61 23.04 -0.55
N LYS A 19 -32.08 23.20 -1.76
CA LYS A 19 -32.88 23.59 -2.92
C LYS A 19 -33.69 22.39 -3.38
N VAL A 20 -35.01 22.56 -3.47
CA VAL A 20 -35.90 21.51 -3.99
C VAL A 20 -35.96 21.68 -5.52
N ASP A 21 -35.10 20.96 -6.23
CA ASP A 21 -35.12 20.94 -7.69
C ASP A 21 -36.24 20.02 -8.21
N GLN A 22 -36.58 18.99 -7.45
CA GLN A 22 -37.62 18.02 -7.77
C GLN A 22 -38.45 17.69 -6.52
N GLN A 23 -39.76 17.96 -6.56
CA GLN A 23 -40.67 17.74 -5.42
C GLN A 23 -40.91 16.25 -5.13
N ASP A 24 -40.82 15.40 -6.15
CA ASP A 24 -41.09 13.96 -6.07
C ASP A 24 -39.82 13.11 -5.90
N LYS A 25 -38.65 13.74 -5.71
CA LYS A 25 -37.36 13.04 -5.62
C LYS A 25 -36.50 13.51 -4.46
N VAL A 26 -35.44 12.73 -4.20
CA VAL A 26 -34.47 13.06 -3.16
C VAL A 26 -33.57 14.19 -3.64
N ASN A 27 -33.53 15.26 -2.86
CA ASN A 27 -32.64 16.40 -3.03
C ASN A 27 -31.43 16.26 -2.10
N ARG A 28 -30.31 16.92 -2.39
CA ARG A 28 -29.10 16.87 -1.55
C ARG A 28 -28.88 18.20 -0.86
N CYS A 29 -28.55 18.16 0.43
CA CYS A 29 -28.15 19.37 1.14
C CYS A 29 -26.83 19.90 0.58
N GLU A 30 -26.79 21.19 0.24
CA GLU A 30 -25.57 21.83 -0.29
C GLU A 30 -24.41 21.81 0.71
N TYR A 31 -24.73 21.75 2.01
CA TYR A 31 -23.73 21.85 3.07
C TYR A 31 -23.13 20.51 3.49
N CYS A 32 -23.98 19.51 3.78
CA CYS A 32 -23.54 18.19 4.27
C CYS A 32 -23.74 17.05 3.27
N SER A 33 -24.28 17.34 2.08
CA SER A 33 -24.61 16.34 1.04
C SER A 33 -25.59 15.24 1.48
N SER A 34 -26.25 15.38 2.63
CA SER A 34 -27.26 14.43 3.08
C SER A 34 -28.43 14.38 2.08
N PRO A 35 -28.92 13.18 1.73
CA PRO A 35 -30.17 13.04 1.00
C PRO A 35 -31.34 13.54 1.86
N VAL A 36 -32.23 14.32 1.25
CA VAL A 36 -33.43 14.89 1.86
C VAL A 36 -34.61 14.65 0.92
N LEU A 37 -35.68 14.05 1.45
CA LEU A 37 -36.88 13.76 0.67
C LEU A 37 -37.55 15.06 0.21
N GLY A 38 -38.03 15.06 -1.04
CA GLY A 38 -38.87 16.13 -1.54
C GLY A 38 -40.23 16.18 -0.80
N PRO A 39 -40.91 17.34 -0.78
CA PRO A 39 -42.16 17.52 -0.01
C PRO A 39 -43.29 16.57 -0.40
N SER A 40 -43.35 16.17 -1.67
CA SER A 40 -44.38 15.30 -2.24
C SER A 40 -43.94 13.85 -2.41
N GLN A 41 -42.70 13.54 -2.03
CA GLN A 41 -42.11 12.24 -2.22
C GLN A 41 -42.58 11.23 -1.16
N SER A 42 -43.14 10.11 -1.62
CA SER A 42 -43.43 8.95 -0.76
C SER A 42 -42.15 8.29 -0.27
N ARG A 43 -42.17 7.72 0.94
CA ARG A 43 -41.05 6.94 1.51
C ARG A 43 -40.92 5.54 0.90
N ASN A 44 -41.87 5.15 0.06
CA ASN A 44 -41.95 3.82 -0.51
C ASN A 44 -41.09 3.71 -1.78
N CYS A 45 -40.77 2.48 -2.16
CA CYS A 45 -40.05 2.23 -3.39
C CYS A 45 -40.88 2.68 -4.60
N VAL A 46 -40.24 3.37 -5.55
CA VAL A 46 -40.89 3.84 -6.78
C VAL A 46 -41.46 2.68 -7.61
N ASN A 47 -40.82 1.50 -7.56
CA ASN A 47 -41.26 0.30 -8.29
C ASN A 47 -42.20 -0.59 -7.46
N HIS A 48 -42.15 -0.51 -6.13
CA HIS A 48 -42.95 -1.32 -5.21
C HIS A 48 -43.62 -0.41 -4.16
N PRO A 49 -44.82 0.13 -4.45
CA PRO A 49 -45.48 1.12 -3.61
C PRO A 49 -45.82 0.64 -2.20
N ASP A 50 -45.93 -0.67 -2.00
CA ASP A 50 -46.27 -1.27 -0.71
C ASP A 50 -45.02 -1.55 0.17
N ILE A 51 -43.82 -1.32 -0.36
CA ILE A 51 -42.55 -1.62 0.32
C ILE A 51 -41.80 -0.31 0.62
N LEU A 52 -41.35 -0.16 1.86
CA LEU A 52 -40.50 0.97 2.26
C LEU A 52 -39.16 0.91 1.52
N ALA A 53 -38.73 2.06 0.98
CA ALA A 53 -37.42 2.15 0.37
C ALA A 53 -36.32 2.07 1.43
N LYS A 54 -35.21 1.41 1.08
CA LYS A 54 -34.03 1.30 1.95
C LYS A 54 -32.93 2.26 1.55
N GLU A 55 -32.81 2.58 0.26
CA GLU A 55 -31.71 3.35 -0.30
C GLU A 55 -32.17 4.30 -1.40
N VAL A 56 -31.31 5.25 -1.75
CA VAL A 56 -31.54 6.26 -2.79
C VAL A 56 -30.63 5.97 -3.99
N CYS A 57 -31.20 5.93 -5.19
CA CYS A 57 -30.40 5.87 -6.41
C CYS A 57 -29.57 7.14 -6.57
N HIS A 58 -28.24 6.99 -6.60
CA HIS A 58 -27.31 8.11 -6.68
C HIS A 58 -27.36 8.89 -8.01
N VAL A 59 -27.90 8.27 -9.06
CA VAL A 59 -28.04 8.89 -10.40
C VAL A 59 -29.35 9.69 -10.49
N CYS A 60 -30.51 9.03 -10.34
CA CYS A 60 -31.80 9.69 -10.60
C CYS A 60 -32.47 10.29 -9.35
N GLY A 61 -32.00 9.96 -8.14
CA GLY A 61 -32.61 10.41 -6.88
C GLY A 61 -33.87 9.64 -6.46
N ASP A 62 -34.17 8.52 -7.13
CA ASP A 62 -35.34 7.69 -6.80
C ASP A 62 -35.09 6.81 -5.57
N LEU A 63 -36.15 6.56 -4.82
CA LEU A 63 -36.14 5.66 -3.67
C LEU A 63 -36.37 4.20 -4.12
N VAL A 64 -35.48 3.31 -3.70
CA VAL A 64 -35.49 1.90 -4.09
C VAL A 64 -35.53 0.97 -2.89
N CYS A 65 -36.31 -0.12 -2.98
CA CYS A 65 -36.27 -1.23 -2.03
C CYS A 65 -35.06 -2.14 -2.30
N GLU A 66 -34.86 -3.12 -1.44
CA GLU A 66 -33.76 -4.10 -1.55
C GLU A 66 -33.81 -4.92 -2.84
N ASP A 67 -34.99 -5.19 -3.38
CA ASP A 67 -35.13 -5.97 -4.62
C ASP A 67 -34.81 -5.15 -5.88
N CYS A 68 -34.90 -3.82 -5.80
CA CYS A 68 -34.65 -2.91 -6.92
C CYS A 68 -33.27 -2.22 -6.83
N ILE A 69 -32.45 -2.60 -5.85
CA ILE A 69 -31.14 -2.00 -5.62
C ILE A 69 -30.06 -2.73 -6.40
N GLN A 70 -29.28 -1.99 -7.18
CA GLN A 70 -28.02 -2.47 -7.72
C GLN A 70 -26.88 -1.71 -7.05
N LYS A 71 -26.17 -2.39 -6.14
CA LYS A 71 -24.91 -1.88 -5.59
C LYS A 71 -23.82 -2.12 -6.61
N ARG A 72 -23.08 -1.06 -6.96
CA ARG A 72 -21.95 -1.11 -7.88
C ARG A 72 -20.73 -0.50 -7.18
N VAL A 73 -19.54 -1.01 -7.48
CA VAL A 73 -18.30 -0.45 -6.95
C VAL A 73 -17.44 0.03 -8.12
N GLY A 74 -17.02 1.29 -8.02
CA GLY A 74 -16.13 1.93 -8.99
C GLY A 74 -14.88 2.44 -8.29
N GLU A 75 -13.77 2.49 -9.01
CA GLU A 75 -12.54 3.13 -8.55
C GLU A 75 -12.51 4.57 -9.05
N TYR A 76 -12.47 5.55 -8.14
CA TYR A 76 -12.38 6.97 -8.49
C TYR A 76 -11.26 7.63 -7.68
N GLY A 77 -10.22 8.09 -8.38
CA GLY A 77 -9.06 8.73 -7.75
C GLY A 77 -8.31 7.83 -6.74
N GLY A 78 -8.26 6.51 -7.00
CA GLY A 78 -7.61 5.54 -6.12
C GLY A 78 -8.41 5.15 -4.87
N LYS A 79 -9.68 5.57 -4.76
CA LYS A 79 -10.61 5.12 -3.71
C LYS A 79 -11.74 4.31 -4.33
N LEU A 80 -12.12 3.22 -3.65
CA LEU A 80 -13.30 2.42 -3.99
C LEU A 80 -14.54 3.15 -3.48
N LEU A 81 -15.46 3.49 -4.38
CA LEU A 81 -16.75 4.09 -4.06
C LEU A 81 -17.86 3.08 -4.34
N THR A 82 -18.73 2.89 -3.35
CA THR A 82 -19.97 2.13 -3.53
C THR A 82 -21.08 3.06 -3.98
N ILE A 83 -21.69 2.72 -5.11
CA ILE A 83 -22.78 3.48 -5.74
C ILE A 83 -24.03 2.62 -5.71
N VAL A 84 -25.13 3.22 -5.30
CA VAL A 84 -26.45 2.59 -5.34
C VAL A 84 -27.19 3.08 -6.57
N ASN A 85 -27.62 2.17 -7.44
CA ASN A 85 -28.41 2.47 -8.63
C ASN A 85 -29.73 1.72 -8.67
N CYS A 86 -30.73 2.30 -9.34
CA CYS A 86 -31.96 1.62 -9.70
C CYS A 86 -31.81 0.88 -11.04
N ASP A 87 -32.73 -0.03 -11.33
CA ASP A 87 -32.72 -0.86 -12.56
C ASP A 87 -33.04 -0.10 -13.86
N LYS A 88 -33.27 1.23 -13.80
CA LYS A 88 -33.53 2.03 -15.00
C LYS A 88 -32.31 2.02 -15.91
N LYS A 89 -32.51 1.70 -17.19
CA LYS A 89 -31.44 1.59 -18.19
C LYS A 89 -30.57 2.86 -18.29
N SER A 90 -31.16 4.04 -18.14
CA SER A 90 -30.43 5.31 -18.11
C SER A 90 -29.47 5.41 -16.93
N CYS A 91 -29.90 5.00 -15.73
CA CYS A 91 -29.07 5.01 -14.53
C CYS A 91 -27.96 3.96 -14.58
N VAL A 92 -28.24 2.80 -15.18
CA VAL A 92 -27.24 1.75 -15.43
C VAL A 92 -26.18 2.23 -16.41
N ALA A 93 -26.56 2.94 -17.48
CA ALA A 93 -25.63 3.48 -18.46
C ALA A 93 -24.71 4.56 -17.87
N GLU A 94 -25.23 5.50 -17.08
CA GLU A 94 -24.41 6.52 -16.42
C GLU A 94 -23.45 5.97 -15.36
N SER A 95 -23.73 4.76 -14.85
CA SER A 95 -22.94 4.08 -13.83
C SER A 95 -22.17 2.88 -14.35
N GLU A 96 -22.06 2.73 -15.68
CA GLU A 96 -21.38 1.60 -16.30
C GLU A 96 -19.89 1.51 -15.91
N TRP A 97 -19.28 2.65 -15.60
CA TRP A 97 -17.92 2.74 -15.06
C TRP A 97 -17.76 2.03 -13.70
N ALA A 98 -18.84 1.80 -12.95
CA ALA A 98 -18.86 1.03 -11.72
C ALA A 98 -19.42 -0.38 -11.98
N LYS A 99 -18.67 -1.41 -11.58
CA LYS A 99 -19.06 -2.81 -11.80
C LYS A 99 -20.07 -3.24 -10.73
N PRO A 100 -21.06 -4.09 -11.07
CA PRO A 100 -21.97 -4.63 -10.07
C PRO A 100 -21.20 -5.35 -8.97
N LEU A 101 -21.54 -5.03 -7.72
CA LEU A 101 -20.92 -5.61 -6.55
C LEU A 101 -21.46 -7.02 -6.37
N ASN A 102 -20.59 -8.02 -6.49
CA ASN A 102 -20.93 -9.36 -6.07
C ASN A 102 -20.68 -9.47 -4.56
N GLU A 103 -21.76 -9.39 -3.77
CA GLU A 103 -21.68 -9.46 -2.30
C GLU A 103 -21.09 -10.80 -1.82
N GLU A 104 -21.31 -11.89 -2.54
CA GLU A 104 -20.70 -13.19 -2.23
C GLU A 104 -19.19 -13.17 -2.51
N TYR A 105 -18.76 -12.54 -3.60
CA TYR A 105 -17.34 -12.34 -3.88
C TYR A 105 -16.67 -11.50 -2.80
N GLN A 106 -17.33 -10.43 -2.34
CA GLN A 106 -16.79 -9.56 -1.28
C GLN A 106 -16.66 -10.32 0.05
N LYS A 107 -17.63 -11.15 0.40
CA LYS A 107 -17.54 -12.03 1.59
C LYS A 107 -16.39 -13.02 1.48
N LEU A 108 -16.20 -13.65 0.32
CA LEU A 108 -15.13 -14.62 0.08
C LEU A 108 -13.74 -13.96 -0.03
N ALA A 109 -13.69 -12.72 -0.53
CA ALA A 109 -12.47 -11.94 -0.69
C ALA A 109 -12.15 -11.06 0.52
N ASN A 110 -12.89 -11.18 1.64
CA ASN A 110 -12.57 -10.44 2.86
C ASN A 110 -11.20 -10.87 3.41
N MET A 111 -10.31 -9.90 3.62
CA MET A 111 -8.93 -10.09 4.07
C MET A 111 -8.65 -9.46 5.44
N GLU A 112 -9.66 -9.18 6.27
CA GLU A 112 -9.48 -8.64 7.64
C GLU A 112 -8.44 -9.41 8.48
N TRP A 113 -8.31 -10.72 8.26
CA TRP A 113 -7.31 -11.55 8.95
C TRP A 113 -5.87 -11.16 8.59
N ALA A 114 -5.64 -10.60 7.41
CA ALA A 114 -4.33 -10.24 6.90
C ALA A 114 -3.84 -8.90 7.46
N ASP A 115 -4.72 -7.94 7.71
CA ASP A 115 -4.37 -6.59 8.19
C ASP A 115 -3.52 -6.62 9.48
N ARG A 116 -3.83 -7.56 10.38
CA ARG A 116 -3.04 -7.75 11.61
C ARG A 116 -1.65 -8.29 11.31
N ILE A 117 -1.54 -9.25 10.41
CA ILE A 117 -0.27 -9.89 10.05
C ILE A 117 0.61 -8.92 9.29
N ASP A 118 0.01 -8.14 8.40
CA ASP A 118 0.66 -7.11 7.60
C ASP A 118 1.34 -6.07 8.51
N ASN A 119 0.65 -5.62 9.56
CA ASN A 119 1.24 -4.73 10.56
C ASN A 119 2.43 -5.36 11.32
N VAL A 120 2.38 -6.66 11.60
CA VAL A 120 3.50 -7.37 12.24
C VAL A 120 4.69 -7.46 11.31
N ILE A 121 4.46 -7.80 10.04
CA ILE A 121 5.49 -7.86 9.00
C ILE A 121 6.20 -6.50 8.92
N LEU A 122 5.44 -5.41 8.80
CA LEU A 122 6.00 -4.05 8.70
C LEU A 122 6.87 -3.67 9.91
N ARG A 123 6.46 -4.05 11.11
CA ARG A 123 7.24 -3.79 12.33
C ARG A 123 8.54 -4.58 12.35
N ILE A 124 8.50 -5.85 11.95
CA ILE A 124 9.68 -6.72 11.93
C ILE A 124 10.67 -6.27 10.85
N THR A 125 10.21 -6.04 9.61
CA THR A 125 11.07 -5.58 8.51
C THR A 125 11.59 -4.17 8.77
N GLY A 126 10.73 -3.27 9.26
CA GLY A 126 11.11 -1.89 9.58
C GLY A 126 12.16 -1.82 10.70
N LEU A 127 11.98 -2.60 11.77
CA LEU A 127 12.98 -2.71 12.83
C LEU A 127 14.30 -3.28 12.30
N GLY A 128 14.25 -4.34 11.49
CA GLY A 128 15.43 -4.92 10.85
C GLY A 128 16.20 -3.91 10.01
N ALA A 129 15.49 -3.14 9.16
CA ALA A 129 16.09 -2.10 8.33
C ALA A 129 16.71 -0.96 9.15
N ILE A 130 16.06 -0.51 10.23
CA ILE A 130 16.63 0.50 11.14
C ILE A 130 17.91 -0.01 11.79
N ILE A 131 17.93 -1.25 12.26
CA ILE A 131 19.13 -1.87 12.86
C ILE A 131 20.27 -1.93 11.84
N MET A 132 19.97 -2.30 10.59
CA MET A 132 20.96 -2.35 9.50
C MET A 132 21.52 -0.96 9.20
N MET A 133 20.68 0.07 9.16
CA MET A 133 21.12 1.46 8.96
C MET A 133 22.01 1.95 10.12
N ILE A 134 21.65 1.64 11.38
CA ILE A 134 22.50 1.97 12.55
C ILE A 134 23.83 1.22 12.47
N PHE A 135 23.79 -0.05 12.08
CA PHE A 135 24.98 -0.87 11.85
C PHE A 135 25.90 -0.22 10.79
N GLU A 136 25.36 0.22 9.65
CA GLU A 136 26.13 0.86 8.59
C GLU A 136 26.79 2.16 9.05
N LEU A 137 26.07 2.95 9.85
CA LEU A 137 26.62 4.17 10.44
C LEU A 137 27.78 3.86 11.39
N ILE A 138 27.61 2.89 12.28
CA ILE A 138 28.66 2.46 13.22
C ILE A 138 29.86 1.92 12.44
N PHE A 139 29.62 1.08 11.42
CA PHE A 139 30.66 0.54 10.55
C PHE A 139 31.48 1.66 9.90
N PHE A 140 30.82 2.65 9.31
CA PHE A 140 31.47 3.79 8.68
C PHE A 140 32.34 4.58 9.66
N LEU A 141 31.80 4.93 10.84
CA LEU A 141 32.54 5.66 11.86
C LEU A 141 33.80 4.90 12.33
N TRP A 142 33.68 3.58 12.49
CA TRP A 142 34.81 2.73 12.88
C TRP A 142 35.87 2.63 11.81
N ILE A 143 35.49 2.50 10.53
CA ILE A 143 36.44 2.46 9.43
C ILE A 143 37.21 3.79 9.34
N ILE A 144 36.54 4.93 9.50
CA ILE A 144 37.21 6.25 9.58
C ILE A 144 38.17 6.31 10.77
N PHE A 145 37.73 5.86 11.95
CA PHE A 145 38.57 5.83 13.14
C PHE A 145 39.85 5.03 12.91
N TYR A 146 39.73 3.80 12.40
CA TYR A 146 40.92 2.97 12.11
C TYR A 146 41.82 3.58 11.03
N GLN A 147 41.23 4.16 9.97
CA GLN A 147 41.98 4.71 8.85
C GLN A 147 42.78 5.98 9.20
N PHE A 148 42.22 6.88 10.02
CA PHE A 148 42.80 8.22 10.25
C PHE A 148 43.31 8.46 11.67
N LEU A 149 42.78 7.74 12.66
CA LEU A 149 43.08 7.99 14.08
C LEU A 149 43.93 6.89 14.72
N THR A 150 44.22 5.80 14.00
CA THR A 150 45.07 4.72 14.50
C THR A 150 46.28 4.45 13.59
N PRO A 151 47.40 3.93 14.13
CA PRO A 151 48.56 3.51 13.32
C PRO A 151 48.27 2.28 12.45
N TRP A 152 47.15 1.59 12.72
CA TRP A 152 46.71 0.39 12.00
C TRP A 152 45.85 0.78 10.80
N SER A 153 46.42 1.65 9.96
CA SER A 153 45.75 2.06 8.72
C SER A 153 45.43 0.83 7.88
N ILE A 154 44.22 0.77 7.34
CA ILE A 154 43.80 -0.35 6.50
C ILE A 154 44.77 -0.42 5.30
N PRO A 155 45.35 -1.60 5.01
CA PRO A 155 46.40 -1.73 4.00
C PRO A 155 45.95 -1.19 2.64
N GLN A 156 46.85 -0.43 1.99
CA GLN A 156 46.61 0.17 0.68
C GLN A 156 46.54 -0.93 -0.38
N ILE A 157 45.39 -1.09 -1.04
CA ILE A 157 45.35 -1.77 -2.34
C ILE A 157 45.66 -0.68 -3.37
N SER A 158 46.89 -0.66 -3.90
CA SER A 158 47.23 0.26 -4.97
C SER A 158 46.47 -0.15 -6.23
N LEU A 159 45.45 0.62 -6.59
CA LEU A 159 44.99 0.68 -7.97
C LEU A 159 46.04 1.52 -8.71
N ASP A 160 47.07 0.86 -9.25
CA ASP A 160 48.27 1.46 -9.85
C ASP A 160 47.99 2.50 -10.97
N PHE A 161 46.73 2.70 -11.38
CA PHE A 161 46.33 3.59 -12.45
C PHE A 161 45.92 5.01 -12.00
N LEU A 162 45.61 5.23 -10.71
CA LEU A 162 45.14 6.51 -10.17
C LEU A 162 45.81 6.76 -8.82
N GLY A 163 46.61 7.82 -8.71
CA GLY A 163 47.62 8.02 -7.67
C GLY A 163 47.21 7.76 -6.19
N PRO A 164 48.15 7.32 -5.33
CA PRO A 164 47.87 6.63 -4.06
C PRO A 164 47.36 7.50 -2.89
N VAL A 165 47.43 8.84 -2.97
CA VAL A 165 47.20 9.72 -1.80
C VAL A 165 45.75 10.24 -1.71
N ILE A 166 45.01 10.29 -2.82
CA ILE A 166 43.64 10.86 -2.88
C ILE A 166 42.55 9.78 -3.06
N MET A 167 42.90 8.60 -3.61
CA MET A 167 41.93 7.54 -3.94
C MET A 167 41.40 6.78 -2.71
N ILE A 168 42.21 6.59 -1.67
CA ILE A 168 41.86 5.75 -0.52
C ILE A 168 40.64 6.27 0.25
N PRO A 169 40.55 7.57 0.60
CA PRO A 169 39.36 8.12 1.23
C PRO A 169 38.13 8.04 0.32
N LEU A 170 38.31 8.19 -0.99
CA LEU A 170 37.21 8.22 -1.96
C LEU A 170 36.57 6.83 -2.13
N THR A 171 37.37 5.76 -2.23
CA THR A 171 36.84 4.39 -2.32
C THR A 171 36.14 3.94 -1.04
N ILE A 172 36.69 4.29 0.13
CA ILE A 172 36.04 4.04 1.43
C ILE A 172 34.69 4.76 1.47
N LEU A 173 34.70 6.06 1.15
CA LEU A 173 33.51 6.89 1.14
C LEU A 173 32.45 6.35 0.16
N LEU A 174 32.85 5.96 -1.04
CA LEU A 174 31.95 5.46 -2.08
C LEU A 174 31.27 4.14 -1.68
N PHE A 175 32.01 3.18 -1.13
CA PHE A 175 31.42 1.92 -0.65
C PHE A 175 30.51 2.09 0.57
N CYS A 176 30.79 3.07 1.43
CA CYS A 176 29.93 3.41 2.56
C CYS A 176 28.68 4.19 2.14
N ILE A 177 28.77 5.09 1.15
CA ILE A 177 27.60 5.75 0.57
C ILE A 177 26.71 4.72 -0.14
N LEU A 178 27.28 3.81 -0.92
CA LEU A 178 26.53 2.74 -1.58
C LEU A 178 25.85 1.80 -0.58
N GLY A 179 26.53 1.44 0.52
CA GLY A 179 25.94 0.64 1.60
C GLY A 179 24.73 1.33 2.23
N ASN A 180 24.90 2.58 2.67
CA ASN A 180 23.79 3.37 3.23
C ASN A 180 22.63 3.56 2.24
N LEU A 181 22.94 3.76 0.96
CA LEU A 181 21.93 3.87 -0.09
C LEU A 181 21.15 2.57 -0.24
N LEU A 182 21.82 1.41 -0.22
CA LEU A 182 21.17 0.09 -0.26
C LEU A 182 20.25 -0.12 0.95
N SER A 183 20.71 0.19 2.17
CA SER A 183 19.88 0.08 3.38
C SER A 183 18.69 1.04 3.35
N ALA A 184 18.85 2.25 2.80
CA ALA A 184 17.76 3.21 2.62
C ALA A 184 16.74 2.73 1.58
N ILE A 185 17.20 2.15 0.46
CA ILE A 185 16.32 1.55 -0.56
C ILE A 185 15.55 0.37 0.03
N LEU A 186 16.17 -0.45 0.89
CA LEU A 186 15.48 -1.52 1.62
C LEU A 186 14.36 -0.98 2.50
N LEU A 187 14.65 0.04 3.30
CA LEU A 187 13.68 0.67 4.18
C LEU A 187 12.50 1.26 3.37
N GLN A 188 12.81 1.98 2.30
CA GLN A 188 11.80 2.60 1.44
C GLN A 188 10.97 1.56 0.67
N SER A 189 11.60 0.49 0.18
CA SER A 189 10.90 -0.61 -0.48
C SER A 189 10.00 -1.38 0.49
N ALA A 190 10.44 -1.58 1.73
CA ALA A 190 9.61 -2.19 2.78
C ALA A 190 8.35 -1.36 3.07
N LEU A 191 8.47 -0.02 3.06
CA LEU A 191 7.37 0.90 3.32
C LEU A 191 6.42 1.06 2.13
N GLN A 192 6.94 1.25 0.92
CA GLN A 192 6.12 1.55 -0.27
C GLN A 192 5.27 0.36 -0.72
N VAL A 193 5.78 -0.86 -0.60
CA VAL A 193 5.03 -2.01 -1.11
C VAL A 193 3.88 -2.40 -0.18
N TYR A 194 3.92 -1.97 1.08
CA TYR A 194 2.78 -2.08 2.00
C TYR A 194 1.60 -1.20 1.56
N VAL A 195 1.89 0.02 1.06
CA VAL A 195 0.85 1.00 0.70
C VAL A 195 0.07 0.59 -0.55
N HIS A 196 0.64 -0.27 -1.40
CA HIS A 196 0.06 -0.65 -2.70
C HIS A 196 -0.49 -2.08 -2.78
N ASP A 197 -0.67 -2.79 -1.66
CA ASP A 197 -1.22 -4.18 -1.60
C ASP A 197 -0.44 -5.23 -2.42
N ARG A 198 0.78 -4.94 -2.88
CA ARG A 198 1.60 -5.83 -3.72
C ARG A 198 2.58 -6.68 -2.90
N GLN A 199 2.08 -7.34 -1.87
CA GLN A 199 2.90 -8.02 -0.85
C GLN A 199 3.82 -9.13 -1.37
N LEU A 200 3.38 -9.89 -2.36
CA LEU A 200 4.19 -10.96 -2.97
C LEU A 200 5.43 -10.37 -3.66
N GLY A 201 5.22 -9.36 -4.52
CA GLY A 201 6.31 -8.65 -5.19
C GLY A 201 7.22 -7.95 -4.19
N ALA A 202 6.65 -7.39 -3.12
CA ALA A 202 7.39 -6.79 -2.00
C ALA A 202 8.45 -7.71 -1.44
N GLY A 203 7.99 -8.89 -1.01
CA GLY A 203 8.83 -9.82 -0.28
C GLY A 203 9.93 -10.38 -1.17
N VAL A 204 9.65 -10.59 -2.46
CA VAL A 204 10.66 -10.99 -3.45
C VAL A 204 11.69 -9.88 -3.65
N THR A 205 11.27 -8.64 -3.87
CA THR A 205 12.19 -7.50 -4.04
C THR A 205 13.05 -7.28 -2.80
N LEU A 206 12.45 -7.33 -1.61
CA LEU A 206 13.19 -7.24 -0.33
C LEU A 206 14.24 -8.34 -0.19
N LEU A 207 13.89 -9.58 -0.56
CA LEU A 207 14.83 -10.69 -0.54
C LEU A 207 16.01 -10.47 -1.49
N VAL A 208 15.75 -9.99 -2.71
CA VAL A 208 16.80 -9.70 -3.69
C VAL A 208 17.74 -8.62 -3.17
N ILE A 209 17.20 -7.52 -2.64
CA ILE A 209 18.02 -6.42 -2.13
C ILE A 209 18.82 -6.87 -0.89
N LEU A 210 18.23 -7.69 -0.02
CA LEU A 210 18.94 -8.27 1.13
C LEU A 210 20.15 -9.12 0.70
N ILE A 211 20.00 -9.92 -0.36
CA ILE A 211 21.11 -10.70 -0.94
C ILE A 211 22.23 -9.77 -1.44
N LEU A 212 21.87 -8.67 -2.12
CA LEU A 212 22.84 -7.68 -2.60
C LEU A 212 23.58 -7.01 -1.44
N GLU A 213 22.89 -6.68 -0.36
CA GLU A 213 23.50 -6.05 0.82
C GLU A 213 24.46 -6.98 1.56
N VAL A 214 24.07 -8.26 1.73
CA VAL A 214 24.96 -9.28 2.31
C VAL A 214 26.21 -9.46 1.45
N ALA A 215 26.06 -9.54 0.12
CA ALA A 215 27.18 -9.63 -0.80
C ALA A 215 28.09 -8.40 -0.71
N HIS A 216 27.51 -7.20 -0.63
CA HIS A 216 28.25 -5.94 -0.47
C HIS A 216 29.02 -5.88 0.86
N LEU A 217 28.43 -6.37 1.95
CA LEU A 217 29.09 -6.44 3.24
C LEU A 217 30.26 -7.44 3.25
N LEU A 218 30.06 -8.63 2.68
CA LEU A 218 31.14 -9.62 2.54
C LEU A 218 32.29 -9.05 1.71
N PHE A 219 31.97 -8.38 0.59
CA PHE A 219 32.97 -7.71 -0.24
C PHE A 219 33.74 -6.65 0.55
N ARG A 220 33.06 -5.79 1.31
CA ARG A 220 33.74 -4.79 2.17
C ARG A 220 34.59 -5.43 3.25
N GLY A 221 34.12 -6.52 3.86
CA GLY A 221 34.89 -7.25 4.87
C GLY A 221 36.21 -7.80 4.33
N LEU A 222 36.19 -8.32 3.10
CA LEU A 222 37.39 -8.77 2.38
C LEU A 222 38.26 -7.59 1.96
N PHE A 223 37.67 -6.55 1.38
CA PHE A 223 38.37 -5.37 0.85
C PHE A 223 39.14 -4.61 1.94
N PHE A 224 38.52 -4.42 3.12
CA PHE A 224 39.17 -3.77 4.27
C PHE A 224 39.99 -4.72 5.14
N ASN A 225 40.09 -5.99 4.76
CA ASN A 225 40.84 -7.01 5.48
C ASN A 225 40.57 -7.01 7.00
N LEU A 226 39.29 -6.98 7.39
CA LEU A 226 38.87 -6.78 8.78
C LEU A 226 39.40 -7.84 9.76
N LEU A 227 39.84 -8.99 9.26
CA LEU A 227 40.48 -10.06 10.03
C LEU A 227 41.85 -9.68 10.61
N THR A 228 42.52 -8.70 10.00
CA THR A 228 43.83 -8.22 10.45
C THR A 228 43.76 -7.11 11.49
N LEU A 229 42.56 -6.63 11.82
CA LEU A 229 42.39 -5.59 12.83
C LEU A 229 42.81 -6.13 14.21
N PRO A 230 43.51 -5.30 15.01
CA PRO A 230 44.08 -5.74 16.29
C PRO A 230 43.02 -5.99 17.38
N ASN A 231 41.79 -5.49 17.19
CA ASN A 231 40.70 -5.71 18.14
C ASN A 231 39.90 -6.98 17.76
N PRO A 232 40.02 -8.08 18.53
CA PRO A 232 39.34 -9.33 18.21
C PRO A 232 37.82 -9.28 18.43
N LEU A 233 37.31 -8.28 19.16
CA LEU A 233 35.87 -8.15 19.45
C LEU A 233 35.12 -7.37 18.37
N PHE A 234 35.82 -6.55 17.58
CA PHE A 234 35.18 -5.69 16.58
C PHE A 234 34.40 -6.50 15.54
N LEU A 235 35.07 -7.44 14.86
CA LEU A 235 34.47 -8.22 13.79
C LEU A 235 33.30 -9.11 14.27
N PRO A 236 33.39 -9.87 15.39
CA PRO A 236 32.27 -10.64 15.90
C PRO A 236 31.05 -9.78 16.29
N VAL A 237 31.25 -8.62 16.91
CA VAL A 237 30.15 -7.72 17.28
C VAL A 237 29.45 -7.18 16.03
N MET A 238 30.22 -6.78 15.01
CA MET A 238 29.68 -6.28 13.75
C MET A 238 28.91 -7.36 12.98
N ILE A 239 29.45 -8.57 12.89
CA ILE A 239 28.75 -9.70 12.26
C ILE A 239 27.47 -10.03 13.04
N GLY A 240 27.51 -10.04 14.39
CA GLY A 240 26.34 -10.32 15.21
C GLY A 240 25.21 -9.32 15.00
N ALA A 241 25.53 -8.02 14.98
CA ALA A 241 24.56 -6.95 14.74
C ALA A 241 23.95 -7.04 13.32
N PHE A 242 24.78 -7.23 12.30
CA PHE A 242 24.32 -7.37 10.92
C PHE A 242 23.46 -8.62 10.72
N LEU A 243 23.88 -9.76 11.28
CA LEU A 243 23.16 -11.02 11.20
C LEU A 243 21.79 -10.93 11.88
N PHE A 244 21.71 -10.25 13.02
CA PHE A 244 20.44 -9.98 13.69
C PHE A 244 19.49 -9.15 12.81
N GLY A 245 19.97 -8.03 12.25
CA GLY A 245 19.20 -7.20 11.32
C GLY A 245 18.76 -7.97 10.07
N THR A 246 19.68 -8.73 9.47
CA THR A 246 19.44 -9.57 8.29
C THR A 246 18.36 -10.61 8.54
N ILE A 247 18.40 -11.30 9.68
CA ILE A 247 17.39 -12.30 10.05
C ILE A 247 16.00 -11.67 10.16
N LEU A 248 15.88 -10.48 10.77
CA LEU A 248 14.60 -9.79 10.87
C LEU A 248 14.04 -9.43 9.49
N VAL A 249 14.85 -8.84 8.62
CA VAL A 249 14.43 -8.49 7.25
C VAL A 249 14.08 -9.75 6.45
N PHE A 250 14.86 -10.83 6.60
CA PHE A 250 14.62 -12.11 5.94
C PHE A 250 13.29 -12.74 6.37
N ILE A 251 13.05 -12.85 7.69
CA ILE A 251 11.80 -13.40 8.24
C ILE A 251 10.60 -12.59 7.76
N GLY A 252 10.69 -11.26 7.83
CA GLY A 252 9.62 -10.40 7.36
C GLY A 252 9.36 -10.53 5.85
N SER A 253 10.42 -10.69 5.05
CA SER A 253 10.30 -10.94 3.61
C SER A 253 9.61 -12.27 3.30
N LEU A 254 9.99 -13.35 3.99
CA LEU A 254 9.34 -14.66 3.84
C LEU A 254 7.86 -14.62 4.24
N MET A 255 7.54 -13.94 5.35
CA MET A 255 6.15 -13.75 5.76
C MET A 255 5.36 -12.96 4.71
N ALA A 256 5.92 -11.89 4.14
CA ALA A 256 5.28 -11.12 3.07
C ALA A 256 5.00 -11.98 1.83
N ILE A 257 5.95 -12.82 1.41
CA ILE A 257 5.75 -13.76 0.29
C ILE A 257 4.64 -14.75 0.62
N PHE A 258 4.68 -15.37 1.79
CA PHE A 258 3.71 -16.38 2.21
C PHE A 258 2.28 -15.82 2.26
N ILE A 259 2.11 -14.67 2.91
CA ILE A 259 0.81 -14.00 3.04
C ILE A 259 0.34 -13.50 1.68
N GLY A 260 1.21 -12.90 0.88
CA GLY A 260 0.91 -12.48 -0.48
C GLY A 260 0.43 -13.63 -1.37
N ASN A 261 1.07 -14.81 -1.26
CA ASN A 261 0.64 -15.99 -1.99
C ASN A 261 -0.73 -16.50 -1.49
N LYS A 262 -0.95 -16.53 -0.17
CA LYS A 262 -2.24 -16.91 0.41
C LYS A 262 -3.37 -15.98 -0.04
N LYS A 263 -3.15 -14.65 -0.04
CA LYS A 263 -4.10 -13.66 -0.58
C LYS A 263 -4.43 -13.94 -2.06
N ARG A 264 -3.40 -14.21 -2.87
CA ARG A 264 -3.56 -14.56 -4.30
C ARG A 264 -4.42 -15.80 -4.49
N VAL A 265 -4.17 -16.86 -3.72
CA VAL A 265 -4.94 -18.11 -3.78
C VAL A 265 -6.39 -17.88 -3.35
N GLN A 266 -6.63 -17.17 -2.25
CA GLN A 266 -7.99 -16.85 -1.79
C GLN A 266 -8.80 -16.07 -2.84
N LEU A 267 -8.19 -15.08 -3.49
CA LEU A 267 -8.84 -14.36 -4.59
C LEU A 267 -9.14 -15.28 -5.79
N LYS A 268 -8.21 -16.16 -6.13
CA LYS A 268 -8.40 -17.13 -7.23
C LYS A 268 -9.54 -18.10 -6.91
N GLU A 269 -9.56 -18.69 -5.72
CA GLU A 269 -10.62 -19.59 -5.26
C GLU A 269 -11.98 -18.88 -5.19
N ALA A 270 -12.03 -17.63 -4.72
CA ALA A 270 -13.26 -16.84 -4.70
C ALA A 270 -13.80 -16.59 -6.11
N ARG A 271 -12.93 -16.34 -7.09
CA ARG A 271 -13.32 -16.22 -8.51
C ARG A 271 -13.82 -17.53 -9.08
N GLU A 272 -13.12 -18.64 -8.82
CA GLU A 272 -13.49 -19.97 -9.31
C GLU A 272 -14.84 -20.43 -8.74
N LYS A 273 -15.08 -20.26 -7.42
CA LYS A 273 -16.35 -20.61 -6.77
C LYS A 273 -17.55 -19.88 -7.35
N LEU A 274 -17.34 -18.65 -7.82
CA LEU A 274 -18.40 -17.81 -8.38
C LEU A 274 -18.46 -17.87 -9.90
N ASN A 275 -17.70 -18.78 -10.54
CA ASN A 275 -17.56 -18.88 -11.99
C ASN A 275 -17.25 -17.52 -12.65
N LEU A 276 -16.55 -16.66 -11.94
CA LEU A 276 -16.04 -15.39 -12.44
C LEU A 276 -14.75 -15.69 -13.21
N SER A 277 -14.85 -16.52 -14.26
CA SER A 277 -13.74 -16.72 -15.18
C SER A 277 -13.43 -15.39 -15.83
N LEU A 278 -12.17 -14.94 -15.73
CA LEU A 278 -11.61 -13.93 -16.62
C LEU A 278 -11.80 -14.45 -18.06
N LYS A 279 -12.85 -14.01 -18.74
CA LYS A 279 -12.74 -13.83 -20.18
C LYS A 279 -11.67 -12.77 -20.36
N GLU A 280 -10.49 -13.23 -20.79
CA GLU A 280 -9.39 -12.55 -21.48
C GLU A 280 -9.29 -11.03 -21.27
N GLY A 281 -8.22 -10.59 -20.60
CA GLY A 281 -7.90 -9.17 -20.50
C GLY A 281 -6.74 -8.79 -19.58
N ILE A 282 -5.98 -9.77 -19.05
CA ILE A 282 -4.79 -9.50 -18.24
C ILE A 282 -3.66 -10.44 -18.68
N GLU A 283 -3.39 -10.51 -19.98
CA GLU A 283 -2.09 -10.96 -20.50
C GLU A 283 -1.22 -9.77 -20.97
N ASP A 284 -1.76 -8.56 -21.06
CA ASP A 284 -1.03 -7.39 -21.61
C ASP A 284 -0.36 -6.48 -20.56
N LEU A 285 -0.31 -6.86 -19.28
CA LEU A 285 0.25 -6.00 -18.21
C LEU A 285 1.14 -6.73 -17.19
N ILE A 286 1.78 -7.83 -17.60
CA ILE A 286 2.96 -8.37 -16.89
C ILE A 286 4.22 -7.87 -17.59
#